data_AF-A0A0M9ZW60-F1
#
_entry.id   AF-A0A0M9ZW60-F1
#
_cell.length_a   1.000
_cell.length_b   1.000
_cell.length_c   1.000
_cell.angle_alpha   90.00
_cell.angle_beta   90.00
_cell.angle_gamma   90.00
#
_symmetry.space_group_name_H-M   'P 1'
#
loop_
_entity.id
_entity.type
_entity.pdbx_description
1 polymer ?
#
loop_
_entity_poly.entity_id
_entity_poly.type
_entity_poly.pdbx_seq_one_letter_code
_entity_poly.pdbx_strand_id
1 'polypeptide(L)'
;MDTRGGRPVKVIVEADGGSRGNPGPAGYGAVVRDHRTGETLAERKGFVGVATNNVAEYQGLIAGLRAAGEVGAEVVEVRMDSKLVVEQMSGRWKIKHPSMQPLAREARQLADGFDRVAYEWIPRERNRQADRLANEAMDDAKQDQQDKQPQQAEGAKQPHWSGAVGEPTRLILLRHGQTRLSVERRYSGRGDHPLTELGLEQASRAAQRLSTVEDIAAIVSSPLQRATQTAQKLADAVGLDVVTHQGLIETDFGAWEGLTFAEAARQDPDVHRRWLGDTSVKPPNGESFDEVHARVRKARTDLIAKYGGKTLVVVSHVTPIKTLLRQALDVGPQFLFRMHLDLTGVSIAEFYPDGHASVKLVNDTSHLG
;
A
#
# COMPACT_ATOMS: atom_id res chain seq x y z
N MET A 1 32.95 49.57 -28.23
CA MET A 1 32.37 48.24 -27.97
C MET A 1 32.88 47.81 -26.60
N ASP A 2 32.06 48.00 -25.58
CA ASP A 2 32.41 47.79 -24.17
C ASP A 2 32.61 46.30 -23.89
N THR A 3 33.81 45.95 -23.45
CA THR A 3 34.26 44.62 -23.05
C THR A 3 33.67 44.26 -21.69
N ARG A 4 32.74 43.29 -21.65
CA ARG A 4 32.44 42.55 -20.42
C ARG A 4 32.50 41.05 -20.67
N GLY A 5 33.73 40.52 -20.64
CA GLY A 5 33.95 39.14 -20.25
C GLY A 5 33.50 38.99 -18.79
N GLY A 6 32.27 38.53 -18.59
CA GLY A 6 31.78 38.12 -17.28
C GLY A 6 32.60 36.91 -16.83
N ARG A 7 33.14 36.95 -15.62
CA ARG A 7 33.74 35.75 -15.02
C ARG A 7 32.66 34.68 -14.86
N PRO A 8 33.00 33.38 -15.00
CA PRO A 8 32.03 32.29 -14.84
C PRO A 8 31.35 32.40 -13.48
N VAL A 9 30.02 32.32 -13.47
CA VAL A 9 29.23 32.33 -12.24
C VAL A 9 29.52 31.02 -11.50
N LYS A 10 30.29 31.12 -10.41
CA LYS A 10 30.67 29.97 -9.59
C LYS A 10 29.87 29.96 -8.30
N VAL A 11 29.24 28.84 -8.00
CA VAL A 11 28.40 28.67 -6.81
C VAL A 11 28.82 27.46 -5.97
N ILE A 12 28.50 27.52 -4.69
CA ILE A 12 28.54 26.37 -3.77
C ILE A 12 27.10 25.91 -3.55
N VAL A 13 26.86 24.60 -3.69
CA VAL A 13 25.58 23.96 -3.39
C VAL A 13 25.73 23.12 -2.15
N GLU A 14 25.12 23.54 -1.05
CA GLU A 14 25.05 22.77 0.20
C GLU A 14 23.69 22.07 0.25
N ALA A 15 23.66 20.74 0.41
CA ALA A 15 22.40 19.99 0.41
C ALA A 15 22.38 18.91 1.49
N ASP A 16 21.18 18.64 2.02
CA ASP A 16 20.92 17.61 3.03
C ASP A 16 19.51 17.02 2.84
N GLY A 17 19.27 15.85 3.42
CA GLY A 17 17.96 15.23 3.51
C GLY A 17 17.84 14.26 4.68
N GLY A 18 16.66 14.26 5.31
CA GLY A 18 16.39 13.44 6.49
C GLY A 18 15.05 12.74 6.43
N SER A 19 14.90 11.69 7.23
CA SER A 19 13.66 10.95 7.44
C SER A 19 13.41 10.69 8.92
N ARG A 20 12.18 10.98 9.39
CA ARG A 20 11.70 10.65 10.74
C ARG A 20 11.26 9.19 10.79
N GLY A 21 12.18 8.29 11.12
CA GLY A 21 11.90 6.84 11.23
C GLY A 21 12.21 6.05 9.97
N ASN A 22 13.42 6.19 9.43
CA ASN A 22 13.94 5.64 8.16
C ASN A 22 13.52 4.17 7.82
N PRO A 23 12.57 3.93 6.89
CA PRO A 23 11.83 4.89 6.07
C PRO A 23 10.61 5.51 6.78
N GLY A 24 10.51 6.83 6.74
CA GLY A 24 9.45 7.62 7.36
C GLY A 24 9.27 8.99 6.69
N PRO A 25 8.45 9.91 7.24
CA PRO A 25 8.28 11.25 6.70
C PRO A 25 9.63 11.93 6.51
N ALA A 26 9.90 12.35 5.28
CA ALA A 26 11.20 12.79 4.84
C ALA A 26 11.12 14.16 4.15
N GLY A 27 12.19 14.93 4.28
CA GLY A 27 12.33 16.25 3.69
C GLY A 27 13.78 16.52 3.32
N TYR A 28 13.97 17.46 2.40
CA TYR A 28 15.29 17.91 1.97
C TYR A 28 15.45 19.41 2.13
N GLY A 29 16.70 19.84 2.18
CA GLY A 29 17.12 21.23 2.14
C GLY A 29 18.31 21.40 1.21
N ALA A 30 18.36 22.51 0.48
CA ALA A 30 19.48 22.91 -0.35
C ALA A 30 19.68 24.42 -0.34
N VAL A 31 20.93 24.84 -0.35
CA VAL A 31 21.36 26.25 -0.34
C VAL A 31 22.36 26.45 -1.47
N VAL A 32 22.12 27.44 -2.32
CA VAL A 32 23.06 27.89 -3.35
C VAL A 32 23.70 29.19 -2.86
N ARG A 33 25.03 29.23 -2.85
CA ARG A 33 25.79 30.42 -2.44
C ARG A 33 26.72 30.90 -3.53
N ASP A 34 26.94 32.19 -3.61
CA ASP A 34 28.05 32.74 -4.38
C ASP A 34 29.37 32.22 -3.79
N HIS A 35 30.22 31.63 -4.63
CA HIS A 35 31.44 30.99 -4.16
C HIS A 35 32.46 31.97 -3.56
N ARG A 36 32.41 33.26 -3.91
CA ARG A 36 33.36 34.29 -3.46
C ARG A 36 32.87 35.03 -2.24
N THR A 37 31.61 35.43 -2.21
CA THR A 37 31.04 36.24 -1.12
C THR A 37 30.42 35.38 -0.02
N GLY A 38 30.04 34.13 -0.32
CA GLY A 38 29.30 33.25 0.59
C GLY A 38 27.83 33.64 0.75
N GLU A 39 27.37 34.65 0.01
CA GLU A 39 25.99 35.13 0.02
C GLU A 39 25.05 34.04 -0.49
N THR A 40 23.95 33.81 0.22
CA THR A 40 22.90 32.88 -0.23
C THR A 40 22.17 33.48 -1.43
N LEU A 41 22.29 32.81 -2.58
CA LEU A 41 21.60 33.18 -3.83
C LEU A 41 20.23 32.51 -3.93
N ALA A 42 20.09 31.30 -3.39
CA ALA A 42 18.84 30.57 -3.40
C ALA A 42 18.77 29.55 -2.25
N GLU A 43 17.57 29.33 -1.73
CA GLU A 43 17.25 28.22 -0.83
C GLU A 43 16.13 27.38 -1.43
N ARG A 44 16.22 26.06 -1.27
CA ARG A 44 15.16 25.11 -1.62
C ARG A 44 14.93 24.21 -0.42
N LYS A 45 13.68 24.01 -0.08
CA LYS A 45 13.26 22.97 0.86
C LYS A 45 12.01 22.29 0.31
N GLY A 46 11.83 21.03 0.63
CA GLY A 46 10.68 20.28 0.13
C GLY A 46 10.42 19.01 0.94
N PHE A 47 9.13 18.74 1.16
CA PHE A 47 8.68 17.49 1.73
C PHE A 47 8.67 16.40 0.65
N VAL A 48 9.28 15.25 0.94
CA VAL A 48 9.47 14.14 -0.01
C VAL A 48 8.35 13.10 0.13
N GLY A 49 7.63 13.06 1.25
CA GLY A 49 6.73 11.97 1.60
C GLY A 49 7.40 10.93 2.50
N VAL A 50 6.99 9.66 2.40
CA VAL A 50 7.65 8.57 3.14
C VAL A 50 8.82 8.05 2.31
N ALA A 51 10.04 8.30 2.76
CA ALA A 51 11.25 7.91 2.07
C ALA A 51 12.38 7.55 3.06
N THR A 52 13.46 6.97 2.54
CA THR A 52 14.69 6.77 3.33
C THR A 52 15.55 8.03 3.36
N ASN A 53 16.47 8.12 4.32
CA ASN A 53 17.43 9.25 4.40
C ASN A 53 18.15 9.46 3.06
N ASN A 54 18.72 8.41 2.47
CA ASN A 54 19.50 8.52 1.24
C ASN A 54 18.64 9.01 0.04
N VAL A 55 17.36 8.66 0.00
CA VAL A 55 16.45 9.18 -1.03
C VAL A 55 16.22 10.68 -0.82
N ALA A 56 16.02 11.12 0.41
CA ALA A 56 15.88 12.55 0.73
C ALA A 56 17.16 13.35 0.42
N GLU A 57 18.34 12.81 0.74
CA GLU A 57 19.63 13.45 0.43
C GLU A 57 19.81 13.63 -1.09
N TYR A 58 19.45 12.62 -1.90
CA TYR A 58 19.47 12.73 -3.36
C TYR A 58 18.49 13.80 -3.88
N GLN A 59 17.31 13.93 -3.27
CA GLN A 59 16.36 14.99 -3.62
C GLN A 59 16.90 16.39 -3.29
N GLY A 60 17.57 16.53 -2.14
CA GLY A 60 18.28 17.76 -1.78
C GLY A 60 19.33 18.14 -2.82
N LEU A 61 20.15 17.18 -3.24
CA LEU A 61 21.14 17.40 -4.30
C LEU A 61 20.50 17.87 -5.61
N ILE A 62 19.44 17.18 -6.07
CA ILE A 62 18.72 17.52 -7.31
C ILE A 62 18.16 18.94 -7.23
N ALA A 63 17.52 19.30 -6.12
CA ALA A 63 16.96 20.63 -5.91
C ALA A 63 18.06 21.71 -5.90
N GLY A 64 19.21 21.42 -5.28
CA GLY A 64 20.37 22.31 -5.28
C GLY A 64 20.97 22.53 -6.67
N LEU A 65 21.12 21.47 -7.46
CA LEU A 65 21.62 21.56 -8.84
C LEU A 65 20.65 22.34 -9.75
N ARG A 66 19.33 22.13 -9.63
CA ARG A 66 18.35 22.93 -10.37
C ARG A 66 18.44 24.42 -10.00
N ALA A 67 18.49 24.73 -8.71
CA ALA A 67 18.62 26.11 -8.25
C ALA A 67 19.94 26.77 -8.71
N ALA A 68 21.04 26.00 -8.80
CA ALA A 68 22.29 26.48 -9.37
C ALA A 68 22.15 26.84 -10.86
N GLY A 69 21.39 26.06 -11.64
CA GLY A 69 21.09 26.37 -13.03
C GLY A 69 20.21 27.62 -13.18
N GLU A 70 19.23 27.80 -12.31
CA GLU A 70 18.32 28.97 -12.31
C GLU A 70 19.05 30.29 -12.03
N VAL A 71 20.11 30.27 -11.21
CA VAL A 71 20.96 31.45 -10.98
C VAL A 71 22.05 31.64 -12.04
N GLY A 72 22.03 30.82 -13.10
CA GLY A 72 22.97 30.90 -14.22
C GLY A 72 24.39 30.48 -13.86
N ALA A 73 24.56 29.55 -12.92
CA ALA A 73 25.90 29.04 -12.59
C ALA A 73 26.51 28.28 -13.77
N GLU A 74 27.81 28.46 -13.99
CA GLU A 74 28.62 27.70 -14.95
C GLU A 74 29.47 26.64 -14.21
N VAL A 75 29.88 26.95 -12.97
CA VAL A 75 30.70 26.05 -12.14
C VAL A 75 30.03 25.83 -10.79
N VAL A 76 29.86 24.56 -10.41
CA VAL A 76 29.18 24.17 -9.18
C VAL A 76 30.10 23.34 -8.27
N GLU A 77 30.19 23.73 -7.01
CA GLU A 77 30.83 22.95 -5.96
C GLU A 77 29.77 22.43 -5.00
N VAL A 78 29.41 21.15 -5.13
CA VAL A 78 28.46 20.48 -4.25
C VAL A 78 29.16 20.06 -2.97
N ARG A 79 28.61 20.45 -1.83
CA ARG A 79 29.07 20.07 -0.49
C ARG A 79 27.93 19.41 0.27
N MET A 80 28.12 18.17 0.71
CA MET A 80 27.12 17.42 1.47
C MET A 80 27.79 16.63 2.59
N ASP A 81 27.07 16.38 3.68
CA ASP A 81 27.49 15.50 4.77
C ASP A 81 27.11 14.03 4.55
N SER A 82 26.38 13.73 3.47
CA SER A 82 26.20 12.38 2.96
C SER A 82 27.43 11.89 2.19
N LYS A 83 28.29 11.12 2.88
CA LYS A 83 29.43 10.46 2.21
C LYS A 83 28.97 9.52 1.10
N LEU A 84 27.82 8.87 1.27
CA LEU A 84 27.26 7.97 0.27
C LEU A 84 26.97 8.71 -1.04
N VAL A 85 26.19 9.80 -0.98
CA VAL A 85 25.79 10.56 -2.18
C VAL A 85 27.02 11.19 -2.84
N VAL A 86 27.93 11.78 -2.06
CA VAL A 86 29.19 12.38 -2.58
C VAL A 86 30.02 11.35 -3.35
N GLU A 87 30.24 10.17 -2.78
CA GLU A 87 31.07 9.13 -3.41
C GLU A 87 30.40 8.52 -4.64
N GLN A 88 29.08 8.37 -4.63
CA GLN A 88 28.29 7.85 -5.76
C GLN A 88 28.24 8.84 -6.93
N MET A 89 28.10 10.14 -6.64
CA MET A 89 28.09 11.19 -7.65
C MET A 89 29.47 11.52 -8.18
N SER A 90 30.51 11.33 -7.36
CA SER A 90 31.91 11.37 -7.82
C SER A 90 32.32 10.16 -8.68
N GLY A 91 31.44 9.16 -8.86
CA GLY A 91 31.72 7.95 -9.62
C GLY A 91 32.64 6.94 -8.91
N ARG A 92 33.05 7.20 -7.66
CA ARG A 92 33.93 6.31 -6.89
C ARG A 92 33.17 5.09 -6.36
N TRP A 93 31.88 5.25 -6.04
CA TRP A 93 31.05 4.16 -5.49
C TRP A 93 29.91 3.76 -6.44
N LYS A 94 29.60 2.46 -6.50
CA LYS A 94 28.51 1.93 -7.33
C LYS A 94 27.14 2.16 -6.68
N ILE A 95 26.14 2.51 -7.49
CA ILE A 95 24.75 2.70 -7.07
C ILE A 95 23.97 1.41 -7.34
N LYS A 96 23.83 0.58 -6.31
CA LYS A 96 23.16 -0.72 -6.41
C LYS A 96 21.65 -0.66 -6.14
N HIS A 97 21.20 0.30 -5.33
CA HIS A 97 19.82 0.32 -4.85
C HIS A 97 18.85 0.83 -5.94
N PRO A 98 17.79 0.08 -6.30
CA PRO A 98 16.88 0.46 -7.39
C PRO A 98 16.21 1.82 -7.23
N SER A 99 15.86 2.24 -6.00
CA SER A 99 15.24 3.56 -5.77
C SER A 99 16.20 4.76 -5.94
N MET A 100 17.52 4.55 -5.83
CA MET A 100 18.51 5.61 -5.99
C MET A 100 18.99 5.75 -7.44
N GLN A 101 18.87 4.70 -8.26
CA GLN A 101 19.31 4.73 -9.66
C GLN A 101 18.59 5.79 -10.52
N PRO A 102 17.27 6.02 -10.41
CA PRO A 102 16.59 7.12 -11.09
C PRO A 102 17.12 8.48 -10.65
N LEU A 103 17.23 8.70 -9.33
CA LEU A 103 17.66 9.98 -8.75
C LEU A 103 19.09 10.35 -9.15
N ALA A 104 19.99 9.36 -9.12
CA ALA A 104 21.36 9.58 -9.56
C ALA A 104 21.48 9.85 -11.05
N ARG A 105 20.61 9.24 -11.89
CA ARG A 105 20.56 9.57 -13.32
C ARG A 105 20.12 11.02 -13.53
N GLU A 106 19.08 11.44 -12.83
CA GLU A 106 18.59 12.82 -12.89
C GLU A 106 19.63 13.84 -12.39
N ALA A 107 20.26 13.59 -11.24
CA ALA A 107 21.32 14.45 -10.71
C ALA A 107 22.51 14.56 -11.68
N ARG A 108 22.86 13.48 -12.40
CA ARG A 108 23.89 13.52 -13.45
C ARG A 108 23.45 14.33 -14.66
N GLN A 109 22.22 14.14 -15.13
CA GLN A 109 21.67 14.93 -16.24
C GLN A 109 21.66 16.44 -15.94
N LEU A 110 21.37 16.82 -14.69
CA LEU A 110 21.48 18.22 -14.26
C LEU A 110 22.94 18.67 -14.18
N ALA A 111 23.84 17.83 -13.68
CA ALA A 111 25.26 18.13 -13.59
C ALA A 111 25.90 18.35 -14.98
N ASP A 112 25.44 17.64 -16.00
CA ASP A 112 25.88 17.79 -17.40
C ASP A 112 25.55 19.18 -17.99
N GLY A 113 24.66 19.94 -17.34
CA GLY A 113 24.32 21.31 -17.72
C GLY A 113 25.33 22.38 -17.28
N PHE A 114 26.37 22.01 -16.52
CA PHE A 114 27.40 22.92 -16.03
C PHE A 114 28.75 22.61 -16.68
N ASP A 115 29.61 23.62 -16.84
CA ASP A 115 30.97 23.44 -17.34
C ASP A 115 31.79 22.54 -16.42
N ARG A 116 31.53 22.62 -15.11
CA ARG A 116 32.18 21.77 -14.10
C ARG A 116 31.34 21.62 -12.85
N VAL A 117 31.20 20.38 -12.38
CA VAL A 117 30.67 20.04 -11.06
C VAL A 117 31.71 19.28 -10.24
N ALA A 118 31.94 19.70 -9.01
CA ALA A 118 32.75 18.99 -8.03
C ALA A 118 31.89 18.57 -6.83
N TYR A 119 32.18 17.41 -6.25
CA TYR A 119 31.49 16.89 -5.06
C TYR A 119 32.48 16.74 -3.92
N GLU A 120 32.19 17.41 -2.80
CA GLU A 120 32.99 17.39 -1.58
C GLU A 120 32.12 16.92 -0.41
N TRP A 121 32.68 16.03 0.40
CA TRP A 121 32.07 15.67 1.67
C TRP A 121 32.46 16.69 2.73
N ILE A 122 31.49 17.20 3.48
CA ILE A 122 31.73 18.10 4.61
C ILE A 122 31.15 17.51 5.90
N PRO A 123 31.75 17.79 7.07
CA PRO A 123 31.13 17.46 8.35
C PRO A 123 29.75 18.11 8.54
N ARG A 124 28.84 17.43 9.25
CA ARG A 124 27.44 17.89 9.47
C ARG A 124 27.35 19.27 10.12
N GLU A 125 28.27 19.59 11.01
CA GLU A 125 28.36 20.90 11.66
C GLU A 125 28.68 22.04 10.68
N ARG A 126 29.09 21.73 9.45
CA ARG A 126 29.29 22.68 8.35
C ARG A 126 28.11 22.70 7.37
N ASN A 127 27.14 21.79 7.48
CA ASN A 127 25.95 21.71 6.61
C ASN A 127 24.65 22.18 7.31
N ARG A 128 24.76 22.97 8.38
CA ARG A 128 23.64 23.31 9.29
C ARG A 128 22.45 23.97 8.60
N GLN A 129 22.68 24.76 7.55
CA GLN A 129 21.60 25.49 6.90
C GLN A 129 20.75 24.57 6.02
N ALA A 130 21.37 23.63 5.29
CA ALA A 130 20.65 22.61 4.56
C ALA A 130 19.93 21.63 5.50
N ASP A 131 20.59 21.22 6.60
CA ASP A 131 19.97 20.39 7.66
C ASP A 131 18.75 21.10 8.29
N ARG A 132 18.87 22.38 8.63
CA ARG A 132 17.74 23.19 9.12
C ARG A 132 16.59 23.19 8.12
N LEU A 133 16.86 23.46 6.84
CA LEU A 133 15.84 23.48 5.79
C LEU A 133 15.16 22.11 5.60
N ALA A 134 15.91 21.01 5.70
CA ALA A 134 15.35 19.66 5.65
C ALA A 134 14.44 19.35 6.85
N ASN A 135 14.85 19.77 8.06
CA ASN A 135 14.02 19.64 9.26
C ASN A 135 12.76 20.51 9.17
N GLU A 136 12.90 21.77 8.77
CA GLU A 136 11.75 22.65 8.51
C GLU A 136 10.81 22.04 7.48
N ALA A 137 11.30 21.47 6.38
CA ALA A 137 10.41 20.82 5.40
C ALA A 137 9.62 19.64 6.00
N MET A 138 10.19 18.90 6.94
CA MET A 138 9.50 17.81 7.65
C MET A 138 8.52 18.33 8.72
N ASP A 139 8.85 19.43 9.38
CA ASP A 139 8.06 20.01 10.46
C ASP A 139 6.95 20.93 9.93
N ASP A 140 7.20 21.73 8.90
CA ASP A 140 6.19 22.49 8.13
C ASP A 140 5.14 21.53 7.54
N ALA A 141 5.54 20.35 7.06
CA ALA A 141 4.59 19.34 6.60
C ALA A 141 3.75 18.72 7.74
N LYS A 142 4.28 18.69 8.97
CA LYS A 142 3.51 18.30 10.17
C LYS A 142 2.59 19.42 10.65
N GLN A 143 3.05 20.68 10.56
CA GLN A 143 2.30 21.87 10.91
C GLN A 143 1.17 22.11 9.91
N ASP A 144 1.41 21.96 8.61
CA ASP A 144 0.36 21.95 7.56
C ASP A 144 -0.64 20.81 7.73
N GLN A 145 -0.24 19.69 8.36
CA GLN A 145 -1.15 18.61 8.76
C GLN A 145 -1.92 18.91 10.05
N GLN A 146 -1.47 19.87 10.87
CA GLN A 146 -2.11 20.29 12.14
C GLN A 146 -2.98 21.56 11.99
N ASP A 147 -2.50 22.57 11.26
CA ASP A 147 -3.18 23.85 10.97
C ASP A 147 -4.23 23.71 9.86
N LYS A 148 -4.18 22.63 9.06
CA LYS A 148 -5.34 22.13 8.29
C LYS A 148 -6.20 21.19 9.14
N GLN A 149 -6.62 21.66 10.32
CA GLN A 149 -7.89 21.25 10.91
C GLN A 149 -8.97 22.24 10.45
N PRO A 150 -9.76 21.92 9.41
CA PRO A 150 -11.04 22.57 9.22
C PRO A 150 -11.97 22.17 10.35
N GLN A 151 -12.69 23.16 10.90
CA GLN A 151 -14.04 22.93 11.40
C GLN A 151 -14.82 22.18 10.31
N GLN A 152 -15.19 20.94 10.61
CA GLN A 152 -16.13 20.08 9.90
C GLN A 152 -16.24 20.32 8.38
N ALA A 153 -15.41 19.59 7.63
CA ALA A 153 -15.78 19.08 6.32
C ALA A 153 -15.29 17.63 6.23
N GLU A 154 -16.22 16.74 5.89
CA GLU A 154 -16.06 15.29 5.81
C GLU A 154 -14.92 14.85 4.87
N GLY A 155 -14.17 13.84 5.30
CA GLY A 155 -13.52 12.82 4.46
C GLY A 155 -12.63 13.26 3.28
N ALA A 156 -11.37 13.64 3.54
CA ALA A 156 -10.32 13.61 2.51
C ALA A 156 -9.42 12.37 2.70
N LYS A 157 -9.56 11.39 1.79
CA LYS A 157 -8.81 10.12 1.77
C LYS A 157 -7.30 10.37 1.54
N GLN A 158 -6.45 9.53 2.16
CA GLN A 158 -4.99 9.59 2.02
C GLN A 158 -4.51 9.58 0.56
N PRO A 159 -3.41 10.27 0.21
CA PRO A 159 -2.92 10.32 -1.15
C PRO A 159 -2.60 8.91 -1.68
N HIS A 160 -3.16 8.58 -2.84
CA HIS A 160 -2.92 7.31 -3.50
C HIS A 160 -1.61 7.39 -4.31
N TRP A 161 -0.59 6.61 -3.94
CA TRP A 161 0.71 6.56 -4.66
C TRP A 161 0.62 5.84 -6.03
N SER A 162 -0.52 5.23 -6.36
CA SER A 162 -0.71 4.62 -7.68
C SER A 162 -1.29 5.63 -8.67
N GLY A 163 -0.93 5.49 -9.95
CA GLY A 163 -1.55 6.22 -11.06
C GLY A 163 -2.99 5.81 -11.38
N ALA A 164 -3.71 5.19 -10.42
CA ALA A 164 -5.09 4.78 -10.60
C ALA A 164 -6.00 6.02 -10.57
N VAL A 165 -6.98 6.05 -11.46
CA VAL A 165 -7.88 7.17 -11.71
C VAL A 165 -9.30 6.82 -11.25
N GLY A 166 -9.94 7.77 -10.57
CA GLY A 166 -11.32 7.67 -10.10
C GLY A 166 -11.45 7.12 -8.68
N GLU A 167 -12.65 7.27 -8.11
CA GLU A 167 -12.95 6.76 -6.77
C GLU A 167 -13.02 5.22 -6.78
N PRO A 168 -12.26 4.52 -5.92
CA PRO A 168 -12.29 3.07 -5.88
C PRO A 168 -13.58 2.55 -5.24
N THR A 169 -14.09 1.43 -5.74
CA THR A 169 -14.98 0.57 -4.95
C THR A 169 -14.15 -0.16 -3.91
N ARG A 170 -14.40 0.13 -2.64
CA ARG A 170 -13.68 -0.45 -1.51
C ARG A 170 -14.43 -1.64 -0.94
N LEU A 171 -13.84 -2.82 -1.02
CA LEU A 171 -14.38 -4.06 -0.46
C LEU A 171 -13.66 -4.39 0.84
N ILE A 172 -14.38 -4.30 1.96
CA ILE A 172 -13.96 -4.80 3.27
C ILE A 172 -14.39 -6.26 3.35
N LEU A 173 -13.44 -7.17 3.21
CA LEU A 173 -13.66 -8.60 3.17
C LEU A 173 -13.62 -9.16 4.59
N LEU A 174 -14.76 -9.66 5.07
CA LEU A 174 -14.89 -10.27 6.39
C LEU A 174 -15.14 -11.76 6.24
N ARG A 175 -14.29 -12.60 6.83
CA ARG A 175 -14.57 -14.04 6.95
C ARG A 175 -15.64 -14.28 8.01
N HIS A 176 -16.54 -15.23 7.80
CA HIS A 176 -17.50 -15.65 8.82
C HIS A 176 -16.82 -16.08 10.15
N GLY A 177 -17.56 -16.02 11.26
CA GLY A 177 -17.12 -16.51 12.57
C GLY A 177 -17.04 -18.03 12.68
N GLN A 178 -16.56 -18.52 13.82
CA GLN A 178 -16.37 -19.95 14.04
C GLN A 178 -17.65 -20.79 13.87
N THR A 179 -17.50 -21.96 13.25
CA THR A 179 -18.50 -23.04 13.22
C THR A 179 -17.92 -24.31 13.83
N ARG A 180 -18.75 -25.34 14.09
CA ARG A 180 -18.26 -26.65 14.57
C ARG A 180 -17.21 -27.27 13.64
N LEU A 181 -17.45 -27.26 12.32
CA LEU A 181 -16.49 -27.80 11.34
C LEU A 181 -15.15 -27.06 11.35
N SER A 182 -15.15 -25.77 11.68
CA SER A 182 -13.92 -24.99 11.84
C SER A 182 -13.08 -25.48 13.02
N VAL A 183 -13.72 -25.82 14.14
CA VAL A 183 -13.06 -26.40 15.34
C VAL A 183 -12.47 -27.77 15.00
N GLU A 184 -13.23 -28.59 14.28
CA GLU A 184 -12.86 -29.95 13.90
C GLU A 184 -11.88 -30.02 12.71
N ARG A 185 -11.53 -28.86 12.11
CA ARG A 185 -10.64 -28.75 10.94
C ARG A 185 -11.09 -29.60 9.76
N ARG A 186 -12.40 -29.58 9.52
CA ARG A 186 -13.06 -30.29 8.43
C ARG A 186 -13.29 -29.36 7.24
N TYR A 187 -13.32 -29.93 6.04
CA TYR A 187 -13.77 -29.23 4.85
C TYR A 187 -15.22 -28.76 5.08
N SER A 188 -15.44 -27.46 4.88
CA SER A 188 -16.75 -26.82 5.03
C SER A 188 -17.00 -25.97 3.80
N GLY A 189 -17.78 -26.52 2.88
CA GLY A 189 -18.09 -25.93 1.59
C GLY A 189 -19.49 -25.35 1.61
N ARG A 190 -20.42 -26.01 0.92
CA ARG A 190 -21.80 -25.53 0.77
C ARG A 190 -22.74 -26.02 1.85
N GLY A 191 -22.27 -26.85 2.79
CA GLY A 191 -23.02 -27.23 3.98
C GLY A 191 -23.47 -25.99 4.77
N ASP A 192 -24.72 -25.98 5.20
CA ASP A 192 -25.29 -24.86 5.96
C ASP A 192 -25.16 -25.11 7.46
N HIS A 193 -24.14 -24.49 8.05
CA HIS A 193 -23.78 -24.66 9.45
C HIS A 193 -23.86 -23.32 10.18
N PRO A 194 -24.53 -23.24 11.33
CA PRO A 194 -24.57 -22.02 12.12
C PRO A 194 -23.22 -21.75 12.79
N LEU A 195 -23.06 -20.51 13.22
CA LEU A 195 -21.99 -20.10 14.12
C LEU A 195 -22.11 -20.81 15.48
N THR A 196 -20.97 -21.08 16.11
CA THR A 196 -20.91 -21.43 17.54
C THR A 196 -21.17 -20.18 18.40
N GLU A 197 -21.32 -20.36 19.71
CA GLU A 197 -21.38 -19.24 20.66
C GLU A 197 -20.15 -18.32 20.53
N LEU A 198 -18.95 -18.92 20.52
CA LEU A 198 -17.71 -18.18 20.24
C LEU A 198 -17.73 -17.52 18.85
N GLY A 199 -18.30 -18.17 17.83
CA GLY A 199 -18.46 -17.57 16.50
C GLY A 199 -19.36 -16.34 16.49
N LEU A 200 -20.43 -16.34 17.30
CA LEU A 200 -21.33 -15.19 17.49
C LEU A 200 -20.63 -14.05 18.24
N GLU A 201 -19.81 -14.36 19.25
CA GLU A 201 -18.98 -13.37 19.94
C GLU A 201 -17.94 -12.74 19.00
N GLN A 202 -17.23 -13.55 18.23
CA GLN A 202 -16.28 -13.09 17.21
C GLN A 202 -16.96 -12.16 16.20
N ALA A 203 -18.12 -12.56 15.68
CA ALA A 203 -18.91 -11.74 14.77
C ALA A 203 -19.34 -10.41 15.40
N SER A 204 -19.68 -10.41 16.69
CA SER A 204 -20.07 -9.19 17.41
C SER A 204 -18.88 -8.24 17.60
N ARG A 205 -17.68 -8.76 17.87
CA ARG A 205 -16.44 -7.95 17.94
C ARG A 205 -16.05 -7.39 16.57
N ALA A 206 -16.16 -8.19 15.51
CA ALA A 206 -15.95 -7.73 14.16
C ALA A 206 -16.94 -6.63 13.78
N ALA A 207 -18.22 -6.78 14.15
CA ALA A 207 -19.23 -5.76 13.96
C ALA A 207 -18.91 -4.45 14.68
N GLN A 208 -18.50 -4.52 15.96
CA GLN A 208 -18.08 -3.35 16.73
C GLN A 208 -16.90 -2.60 16.09
N ARG A 209 -15.94 -3.34 15.55
CA ARG A 209 -14.83 -2.73 14.81
C ARG A 209 -15.32 -2.08 13.52
N LEU A 210 -16.14 -2.79 12.75
CA LEU A 210 -16.54 -2.32 11.43
C LEU A 210 -17.59 -1.21 11.48
N SER A 211 -18.33 -1.07 12.59
CA SER A 211 -19.27 0.05 12.79
C SER A 211 -18.57 1.40 12.94
N THR A 212 -17.24 1.43 13.11
CA THR A 212 -16.46 2.68 13.09
C THR A 212 -16.05 3.11 11.69
N VAL A 213 -16.31 2.28 10.67
CA VAL A 213 -16.04 2.63 9.28
C VAL A 213 -17.16 3.53 8.79
N GLU A 214 -16.78 4.73 8.36
CA GLU A 214 -17.69 5.70 7.75
C GLU A 214 -18.16 5.24 6.35
N ASP A 215 -19.36 5.67 5.97
CA ASP A 215 -19.92 5.51 4.62
C ASP A 215 -20.01 4.07 4.08
N ILE A 216 -20.33 3.09 4.93
CA ILE A 216 -20.69 1.75 4.47
C ILE A 216 -21.99 1.85 3.65
N ALA A 217 -21.89 1.65 2.34
CA ALA A 217 -23.04 1.77 1.44
C ALA A 217 -23.90 0.50 1.39
N ALA A 218 -23.31 -0.67 1.64
CA ALA A 218 -24.04 -1.93 1.75
C ALA A 218 -23.22 -3.02 2.44
N ILE A 219 -23.93 -3.98 3.03
CA ILE A 219 -23.40 -5.23 3.54
C ILE A 219 -23.85 -6.33 2.59
N VAL A 220 -22.89 -6.97 1.91
CA VAL A 220 -23.16 -8.08 1.00
C VAL A 220 -22.60 -9.37 1.57
N SER A 221 -23.42 -10.40 1.67
CA SER A 221 -23.02 -11.68 2.26
C SER A 221 -23.15 -12.85 1.28
N SER A 222 -22.33 -13.87 1.49
CA SER A 222 -22.66 -15.23 1.06
C SER A 222 -24.05 -15.62 1.58
N PRO A 223 -24.83 -16.43 0.84
CA PRO A 223 -26.15 -16.88 1.31
C PRO A 223 -26.10 -17.87 2.49
N LEU A 224 -24.96 -18.52 2.74
CA LEU A 224 -24.81 -19.51 3.83
C LEU A 224 -24.97 -18.88 5.22
N GLN A 225 -25.63 -19.60 6.13
CA GLN A 225 -26.05 -19.14 7.45
C GLN A 225 -24.90 -18.58 8.29
N ARG A 226 -23.73 -19.24 8.34
CA ARG A 226 -22.55 -18.70 9.05
C ARG A 226 -22.14 -17.30 8.59
N ALA A 227 -22.24 -17.03 7.29
CA ALA A 227 -21.88 -15.73 6.73
C ALA A 227 -23.00 -14.70 6.95
N THR A 228 -24.27 -15.09 6.80
CA THR A 228 -25.40 -14.19 7.07
C THR A 228 -25.53 -13.85 8.55
N GLN A 229 -25.32 -14.79 9.47
CA GLN A 229 -25.26 -14.53 10.92
C GLN A 229 -24.12 -13.57 11.28
N THR A 230 -22.95 -13.72 10.63
CA THR A 230 -21.83 -12.80 10.83
C THR A 230 -22.17 -11.40 10.30
N ALA A 231 -22.75 -11.32 9.09
CA ALA A 231 -23.17 -10.08 8.47
C ALA A 231 -24.26 -9.37 9.27
N GLN A 232 -25.19 -10.13 9.86
CA GLN A 232 -26.31 -9.59 10.63
C GLN A 232 -25.84 -8.81 11.85
N LYS A 233 -24.78 -9.27 12.53
CA LYS A 233 -24.20 -8.52 13.66
C LYS A 233 -23.76 -7.11 13.27
N LEU A 234 -23.20 -6.94 12.07
CA LEU A 234 -22.82 -5.63 11.58
C LEU A 234 -24.05 -4.84 11.12
N ALA A 235 -24.95 -5.46 10.37
CA ALA A 235 -26.21 -4.86 9.92
C ALA A 235 -27.00 -4.25 11.08
N ASP A 236 -27.17 -5.00 12.17
CA ASP A 236 -27.84 -4.54 13.39
C ASP A 236 -27.13 -3.33 14.00
N ALA A 237 -25.79 -3.30 13.97
CA ALA A 237 -24.99 -2.25 14.57
C ALA A 237 -24.98 -0.93 13.77
N VAL A 238 -25.12 -1.00 12.44
CA VAL A 238 -25.09 0.19 11.55
C VAL A 238 -26.44 0.54 10.92
N GLY A 239 -27.49 -0.23 11.22
CA GLY A 239 -28.85 0.02 10.71
C GLY A 239 -29.01 -0.20 9.21
N LEU A 240 -28.30 -1.20 8.65
CA LEU A 240 -28.37 -1.56 7.22
C LEU A 240 -28.91 -2.97 7.03
N ASP A 241 -29.49 -3.25 5.86
CA ASP A 241 -29.89 -4.60 5.47
C ASP A 241 -28.73 -5.43 4.92
N VAL A 242 -28.81 -6.75 5.11
CA VAL A 242 -27.88 -7.72 4.49
C VAL A 242 -28.41 -8.13 3.12
N VAL A 243 -27.66 -7.82 2.06
CA VAL A 243 -27.93 -8.31 0.70
C VAL A 243 -27.14 -9.59 0.47
N THR A 244 -27.78 -10.66 -0.01
CA THR A 244 -27.06 -11.89 -0.35
C THR A 244 -26.61 -11.91 -1.81
N HIS A 245 -25.45 -12.52 -2.07
CA HIS A 245 -24.93 -12.70 -3.44
C HIS A 245 -24.37 -14.11 -3.62
N GLN A 246 -24.98 -14.88 -4.53
CA GLN A 246 -24.64 -16.30 -4.75
C GLN A 246 -23.17 -16.54 -5.12
N GLY A 247 -22.57 -15.62 -5.89
CA GLY A 247 -21.15 -15.74 -6.27
C GLY A 247 -20.16 -15.65 -5.11
N LEU A 248 -20.59 -15.30 -3.89
CA LEU A 248 -19.76 -15.23 -2.67
C LEU A 248 -19.78 -16.52 -1.85
N ILE A 249 -20.51 -17.55 -2.25
CA ILE A 249 -20.55 -18.85 -1.55
C ILE A 249 -19.16 -19.51 -1.49
N GLU A 250 -18.87 -20.33 -0.48
CA GLU A 250 -17.61 -21.08 -0.37
C GLU A 250 -17.48 -22.12 -1.50
N THR A 251 -16.24 -22.58 -1.72
CA THR A 251 -15.92 -23.73 -2.56
C THR A 251 -16.78 -24.93 -2.21
N ASP A 252 -17.44 -25.51 -3.21
CA ASP A 252 -18.07 -26.82 -3.14
C ASP A 252 -17.00 -27.92 -3.01
N PHE A 253 -16.89 -28.49 -1.82
CA PHE A 253 -15.97 -29.60 -1.57
C PHE A 253 -16.56 -30.97 -1.93
N GLY A 254 -17.81 -31.02 -2.44
CA GLY A 254 -18.45 -32.24 -2.92
C GLY A 254 -18.37 -33.38 -1.89
N ALA A 255 -17.81 -34.51 -2.30
CA ALA A 255 -17.66 -35.70 -1.46
C ALA A 255 -16.72 -35.51 -0.26
N TRP A 256 -15.94 -34.42 -0.19
CA TRP A 256 -15.09 -34.11 0.95
C TRP A 256 -15.78 -33.26 2.01
N GLU A 257 -17.00 -32.77 1.78
CA GLU A 257 -17.75 -32.01 2.77
C GLU A 257 -17.80 -32.75 4.12
N GLY A 258 -17.43 -32.07 5.20
CA GLY A 258 -17.40 -32.66 6.54
C GLY A 258 -16.23 -33.61 6.81
N LEU A 259 -15.40 -33.95 5.83
CA LEU A 259 -14.19 -34.76 6.08
C LEU A 259 -13.06 -33.90 6.62
N THR A 260 -12.21 -34.49 7.47
CA THR A 260 -10.89 -33.93 7.73
C THR A 260 -9.98 -34.10 6.51
N PHE A 261 -8.90 -33.31 6.43
CA PHE A 261 -7.88 -33.48 5.40
C PHE A 261 -7.31 -34.92 5.34
N ALA A 262 -7.13 -35.57 6.49
CA ALA A 262 -6.61 -36.94 6.55
C ALA A 262 -7.64 -37.98 6.08
N GLU A 263 -8.93 -37.75 6.30
CA GLU A 263 -10.00 -38.59 5.76
C GLU A 263 -10.11 -38.43 4.24
N ALA A 264 -10.16 -37.19 3.75
CA ALA A 264 -10.18 -36.91 2.30
C ALA A 264 -8.95 -37.48 1.59
N ALA A 265 -7.76 -37.34 2.18
CA ALA A 265 -6.53 -37.91 1.63
C ALA A 265 -6.50 -39.45 1.63
N ARG A 266 -7.20 -40.11 2.57
CA ARG A 266 -7.34 -41.58 2.55
C ARG A 266 -8.38 -42.04 1.54
N GLN A 267 -9.45 -41.28 1.39
CA GLN A 267 -10.54 -41.59 0.48
C GLN A 267 -10.11 -41.41 -0.98
N ASP A 268 -9.44 -40.29 -1.31
CA ASP A 268 -9.04 -39.93 -2.68
C ASP A 268 -7.57 -39.48 -2.73
N PRO A 269 -6.58 -40.38 -2.50
CA PRO A 269 -5.19 -40.01 -2.26
C PRO A 269 -4.53 -39.22 -3.40
N ASP A 270 -4.75 -39.62 -4.65
CA ASP A 270 -4.12 -38.96 -5.79
C ASP A 270 -4.79 -37.64 -6.14
N VAL A 271 -6.13 -37.58 -6.05
CA VAL A 271 -6.90 -36.36 -6.29
C VAL A 271 -6.59 -35.32 -5.22
N HIS A 272 -6.63 -35.72 -3.95
CA HIS A 272 -6.33 -34.83 -2.82
C HIS A 272 -4.90 -34.29 -2.87
N ARG A 273 -3.91 -35.13 -3.21
CA ARG A 273 -2.51 -34.68 -3.36
C ARG A 273 -2.37 -33.59 -4.41
N ARG A 274 -3.03 -33.74 -5.56
CA ARG A 274 -2.98 -32.74 -6.65
C ARG A 274 -3.75 -31.47 -6.28
N TRP A 275 -4.93 -31.62 -5.67
CA TRP A 275 -5.77 -30.51 -5.21
C TRP A 275 -5.02 -29.50 -4.32
N LEU A 276 -4.07 -29.97 -3.51
CA LEU A 276 -3.26 -29.11 -2.63
C LEU A 276 -2.24 -28.20 -3.35
N GLY A 277 -2.10 -28.28 -4.68
CA GLY A 277 -1.18 -27.44 -5.45
C GLY A 277 -1.61 -27.08 -6.88
N ASP A 278 -2.71 -27.65 -7.37
CA ASP A 278 -3.26 -27.46 -8.72
C ASP A 278 -4.70 -26.94 -8.62
N THR A 279 -4.93 -25.70 -9.05
CA THR A 279 -6.24 -25.02 -8.94
C THR A 279 -7.30 -25.55 -9.90
N SER A 280 -6.90 -26.35 -10.89
CA SER A 280 -7.81 -26.93 -11.90
C SER A 280 -8.43 -28.25 -11.48
N VAL A 281 -7.81 -28.93 -10.50
CA VAL A 281 -8.34 -30.19 -9.92
C VAL A 281 -9.62 -29.88 -9.16
N LYS A 282 -10.53 -30.84 -9.07
CA LYS A 282 -11.78 -30.73 -8.30
C LYS A 282 -11.80 -31.77 -7.19
N PRO A 283 -12.43 -31.48 -6.03
CA PRO A 283 -12.92 -32.51 -5.14
C PRO A 283 -13.97 -33.33 -5.91
N PRO A 284 -14.15 -34.64 -5.66
CA PRO A 284 -15.18 -35.42 -6.33
C PRO A 284 -16.56 -34.79 -6.13
N ASN A 285 -17.29 -34.55 -7.23
CA ASN A 285 -18.59 -33.84 -7.25
C ASN A 285 -18.57 -32.40 -6.70
N GLY A 286 -17.39 -31.78 -6.57
CA GLY A 286 -17.20 -30.41 -6.11
C GLY A 286 -16.81 -29.44 -7.24
N GLU A 287 -16.27 -28.28 -6.85
CA GLU A 287 -15.79 -27.25 -7.77
C GLU A 287 -14.28 -27.03 -7.65
N SER A 288 -13.64 -26.69 -8.77
CA SER A 288 -12.23 -26.27 -8.83
C SER A 288 -12.05 -24.86 -8.32
N PHE A 289 -10.84 -24.51 -7.87
CA PHE A 289 -10.51 -23.12 -7.55
C PHE A 289 -10.57 -22.20 -8.78
N ASP A 290 -10.37 -22.73 -9.99
CA ASP A 290 -10.55 -21.97 -11.23
C ASP A 290 -12.03 -21.63 -11.51
N GLU A 291 -12.96 -22.54 -11.21
CA GLU A 291 -14.41 -22.29 -11.27
C GLU A 291 -14.84 -21.25 -10.22
N VAL A 292 -14.32 -21.38 -8.99
CA VAL A 292 -14.53 -20.37 -7.93
C VAL A 292 -14.03 -19.00 -8.40
N HIS A 293 -12.85 -18.95 -9.01
CA HIS A 293 -12.28 -17.71 -9.53
C HIS A 293 -13.17 -17.06 -10.59
N ALA A 294 -13.71 -17.84 -11.52
CA ALA A 294 -14.63 -17.33 -12.54
C ALA A 294 -15.91 -16.74 -11.94
N ARG A 295 -16.57 -17.45 -11.01
CA ARG A 295 -17.82 -16.94 -10.38
C ARG A 295 -17.59 -15.76 -9.45
N VAL A 296 -16.47 -15.75 -8.72
CA VAL A 296 -16.10 -14.63 -7.83
C VAL A 296 -15.70 -13.39 -8.62
N ARG A 297 -15.02 -13.56 -9.77
CA ARG A 297 -14.77 -12.45 -10.71
C ARG A 297 -16.08 -11.83 -11.19
N LYS A 298 -17.07 -12.66 -11.57
CA LYS A 298 -18.39 -12.17 -11.94
C LYS A 298 -19.05 -11.42 -10.77
N ALA A 299 -19.03 -11.98 -9.56
CA ALA A 299 -19.57 -11.31 -8.37
C ALA A 299 -18.90 -9.95 -8.11
N ARG A 300 -17.58 -9.86 -8.27
CA ARG A 300 -16.86 -8.59 -8.17
C ARG A 300 -17.35 -7.58 -9.21
N THR A 301 -17.49 -8.01 -10.47
CA THR A 301 -18.03 -7.15 -11.54
C THR A 301 -19.45 -6.67 -11.22
N ASP A 302 -20.32 -7.56 -10.75
CA ASP A 302 -21.70 -7.22 -10.37
C ASP A 302 -21.71 -6.20 -9.20
N LEU A 303 -20.85 -6.38 -8.20
CA LEU A 303 -20.70 -5.46 -7.08
C LEU A 303 -20.16 -4.09 -7.50
N ILE A 304 -19.13 -4.04 -8.35
CA ILE A 304 -18.57 -2.78 -8.86
C ILE A 304 -19.60 -2.05 -9.72
N ALA A 305 -20.32 -2.77 -10.58
CA ALA A 305 -21.37 -2.18 -11.42
C ALA A 305 -22.49 -1.54 -10.57
N LYS A 306 -22.85 -2.18 -9.44
CA LYS A 306 -23.93 -1.70 -8.56
C LYS A 306 -23.47 -0.63 -7.56
N TYR A 307 -22.23 -0.71 -7.08
CA TYR A 307 -21.70 0.08 -5.96
C TYR A 307 -20.38 0.78 -6.30
N GLY A 308 -20.18 1.14 -7.56
CA GLY A 308 -19.01 1.89 -8.05
C GLY A 308 -18.65 3.09 -7.17
N GLY A 309 -17.38 3.19 -6.75
CA GLY A 309 -16.88 4.30 -5.92
C GLY A 309 -17.33 4.31 -4.45
N LYS A 310 -18.04 3.27 -3.99
CA LYS A 310 -18.55 3.16 -2.61
C LYS A 310 -17.79 2.14 -1.77
N THR A 311 -17.97 2.21 -0.45
CA THR A 311 -17.46 1.21 0.51
C THR A 311 -18.50 0.13 0.76
N LEU A 312 -18.09 -1.13 0.69
CA LEU A 312 -18.90 -2.32 0.93
C LEU A 312 -18.24 -3.19 1.99
N VAL A 313 -19.05 -3.81 2.84
CA VAL A 313 -18.61 -4.95 3.65
C VAL A 313 -19.08 -6.22 2.98
N VAL A 314 -18.14 -7.08 2.60
CA VAL A 314 -18.37 -8.34 1.90
C VAL A 314 -18.08 -9.49 2.85
N VAL A 315 -19.11 -10.17 3.33
CA VAL A 315 -19.00 -11.28 4.29
C VAL A 315 -19.01 -12.61 3.55
N SER A 316 -17.94 -13.38 3.67
CA SER A 316 -17.75 -14.61 2.89
C SER A 316 -16.84 -15.60 3.61
N HIS A 317 -16.11 -16.40 2.86
CA HIS A 317 -15.36 -17.58 3.31
C HIS A 317 -13.92 -17.55 2.77
N VAL A 318 -13.15 -18.59 3.06
CA VAL A 318 -11.71 -18.59 2.77
C VAL A 318 -11.46 -18.46 1.28
N THR A 319 -12.11 -19.28 0.44
CA THR A 319 -11.76 -19.32 -0.98
C THR A 319 -12.18 -18.05 -1.74
N PRO A 320 -13.43 -17.55 -1.60
CA PRO A 320 -13.82 -16.33 -2.28
C PRO A 320 -13.01 -15.11 -1.85
N ILE A 321 -12.70 -14.96 -0.55
CA ILE A 321 -11.88 -13.84 -0.05
C ILE A 321 -10.47 -13.91 -0.62
N LYS A 322 -9.81 -15.08 -0.55
CA LYS A 322 -8.50 -15.27 -1.18
C LYS A 322 -8.53 -14.97 -2.67
N THR A 323 -9.61 -15.33 -3.35
CA THR A 323 -9.77 -15.08 -4.79
C THR A 323 -9.93 -13.59 -5.08
N LEU A 324 -10.70 -12.83 -4.29
CA LEU A 324 -10.80 -11.38 -4.42
C LEU A 324 -9.44 -10.71 -4.20
N LEU A 325 -8.67 -11.16 -3.20
CA LEU A 325 -7.33 -10.65 -2.92
C LEU A 325 -6.34 -11.01 -4.03
N ARG A 326 -6.38 -12.23 -4.57
CA ARG A 326 -5.60 -12.65 -5.74
C ARG A 326 -5.88 -11.74 -6.93
N GLN A 327 -7.15 -11.42 -7.18
CA GLN A 327 -7.56 -10.54 -8.27
C GLN A 327 -7.11 -9.08 -8.05
N ALA A 328 -7.09 -8.61 -6.80
CA ALA A 328 -6.65 -7.25 -6.47
C ALA A 328 -5.12 -7.08 -6.53
N LEU A 329 -4.36 -8.13 -6.19
CA LEU A 329 -2.90 -8.14 -6.26
C LEU A 329 -2.36 -8.46 -7.66
N ASP A 330 -3.22 -8.92 -8.56
CA ASP A 330 -2.87 -9.41 -9.91
C ASP A 330 -1.77 -10.49 -9.88
N VAL A 331 -1.97 -11.52 -9.05
CA VAL A 331 -1.01 -12.61 -8.85
C VAL A 331 -1.54 -13.98 -9.32
N GLY A 332 -0.59 -14.90 -9.56
CA GLY A 332 -0.87 -16.26 -9.99
C GLY A 332 -1.66 -17.12 -8.98
N PRO A 333 -2.24 -18.24 -9.44
CA PRO A 333 -3.13 -19.11 -8.65
C PRO A 333 -2.48 -19.69 -7.38
N GLN A 334 -1.15 -19.86 -7.39
CA GLN A 334 -0.38 -20.39 -6.26
C GLN A 334 -0.55 -19.59 -4.96
N PHE A 335 -0.99 -18.34 -5.06
CA PHE A 335 -1.36 -17.49 -3.94
C PHE A 335 -2.40 -18.14 -3.00
N LEU A 336 -3.36 -18.91 -3.54
CA LEU A 336 -4.43 -19.53 -2.75
C LEU A 336 -3.91 -20.51 -1.68
N PHE A 337 -2.79 -21.18 -1.96
CA PHE A 337 -2.18 -22.17 -1.06
C PHE A 337 -1.24 -21.57 -0.01
N ARG A 338 -0.85 -20.31 -0.17
CA ARG A 338 0.12 -19.63 0.71
C ARG A 338 -0.50 -18.56 1.60
N MET A 339 -1.68 -18.08 1.25
CA MET A 339 -2.43 -17.13 2.08
C MET A 339 -3.14 -17.85 3.23
N HIS A 340 -2.97 -17.36 4.44
CA HIS A 340 -3.80 -17.73 5.59
C HIS A 340 -4.86 -16.66 5.83
N LEU A 341 -6.05 -17.08 6.26
CA LEU A 341 -7.13 -16.19 6.68
C LEU A 341 -7.73 -16.74 7.96
N ASP A 342 -7.78 -15.95 9.01
CA ASP A 342 -8.40 -16.28 10.29
C ASP A 342 -9.91 -16.09 10.24
N LEU A 343 -10.64 -16.81 11.10
CA LEU A 343 -12.06 -16.57 11.33
C LEU A 343 -12.25 -15.12 11.79
N THR A 344 -13.30 -14.46 11.28
CA THR A 344 -13.51 -13.01 11.42
C THR A 344 -12.32 -12.12 11.05
N GLY A 345 -11.31 -12.64 10.33
CA GLY A 345 -10.24 -11.85 9.78
C GLY A 345 -10.76 -10.83 8.77
N VAL A 346 -10.28 -9.58 8.88
CA VAL A 346 -10.66 -8.48 8.00
C VAL A 346 -9.54 -8.20 7.00
N SER A 347 -9.88 -8.19 5.71
CA SER A 347 -8.99 -7.73 4.64
C SER A 347 -9.67 -6.60 3.86
N ILE A 348 -8.89 -5.77 3.17
CA ILE A 348 -9.42 -4.62 2.42
C ILE A 348 -8.77 -4.59 1.04
N ALA A 349 -9.62 -4.62 0.01
CA ALA A 349 -9.22 -4.47 -1.38
C ALA A 349 -10.00 -3.33 -2.04
N GLU A 350 -9.33 -2.55 -2.87
CA GLU A 350 -9.89 -1.43 -3.63
C GLU A 350 -9.77 -1.74 -5.11
N PHE A 351 -10.85 -1.51 -5.85
CA PHE A 351 -10.92 -1.70 -7.31
C PHE A 351 -11.30 -0.38 -7.97
N TYR A 352 -10.47 0.08 -8.90
CA TYR A 352 -10.59 1.37 -9.56
C TYR A 352 -11.32 1.23 -10.91
N PRO A 353 -12.05 2.28 -11.36
CA PRO A 353 -12.75 2.27 -12.64
C PRO A 353 -11.87 2.03 -13.86
N ASP A 354 -10.59 2.41 -13.79
CA ASP A 354 -9.60 2.21 -14.86
C ASP A 354 -9.00 0.80 -14.90
N GLY A 355 -9.46 -0.10 -14.03
CA GLY A 355 -9.01 -1.49 -13.95
C GLY A 355 -7.85 -1.72 -12.99
N HIS A 356 -7.27 -0.68 -12.39
CA HIS A 356 -6.31 -0.86 -11.30
C HIS A 356 -6.98 -1.42 -10.05
N ALA A 357 -6.19 -2.06 -9.19
CA ALA A 357 -6.63 -2.51 -7.88
C ALA A 357 -5.50 -2.39 -6.86
N SER A 358 -5.85 -2.38 -5.58
CA SER A 358 -4.86 -2.43 -4.50
C SER A 358 -5.40 -3.17 -3.28
N VAL A 359 -4.50 -3.75 -2.50
CA VAL A 359 -4.83 -4.37 -1.20
C VAL A 359 -4.27 -3.48 -0.10
N LYS A 360 -5.15 -3.01 0.79
CA LYS A 360 -4.82 -2.07 1.87
C LYS A 360 -4.60 -2.76 3.21
N LEU A 361 -5.22 -3.92 3.41
CA LEU A 361 -5.16 -4.68 4.65
C LEU A 361 -5.35 -6.16 4.35
N VAL A 362 -4.63 -7.01 5.07
CA VAL A 362 -4.75 -8.47 4.94
C VAL A 362 -4.89 -9.09 6.33
N ASN A 363 -5.97 -9.84 6.50
CA ASN A 363 -6.19 -10.75 7.62
C ASN A 363 -5.99 -10.14 9.03
N ASP A 364 -6.49 -8.94 9.26
CA ASP A 364 -6.36 -8.30 10.56
C ASP A 364 -7.45 -8.78 11.54
N THR A 365 -7.01 -9.32 12.67
CA THR A 365 -7.83 -9.85 13.77
C THR A 365 -7.70 -9.06 15.07
N SER A 366 -7.12 -7.86 15.04
CA SER A 366 -6.91 -7.01 16.22
C SER A 366 -8.15 -6.75 17.10
N HIS A 367 -9.35 -6.90 16.56
CA HIS A 367 -10.62 -6.77 17.29
C HIS A 367 -10.96 -7.99 18.17
N LEU A 368 -10.22 -9.08 18.06
CA LEU A 368 -10.47 -10.31 18.81
C LEU A 368 -9.78 -10.35 20.18
N GLY A 369 -8.87 -9.41 20.47
CA GLY A 369 -8.11 -9.35 21.72
C GLY A 369 -6.65 -9.69 21.52
#